data_AF-A0AAE3RWD9-F1
#
_entry.id   AF-A0AAE3RWD9-F1
#
_cell.length_a   1.000
_cell.length_b   1.000
_cell.length_c   1.000
_cell.angle_alpha   90.00
_cell.angle_beta   90.00
_cell.angle_gamma   90.00
#
_symmetry.space_group_name_H-M   'P 1'
#
loop_
_entity.id
_entity.type
_entity.pdbx_description
1 polymer ?
#
loop_
_entity_poly.entity_id
_entity_poly.type
_entity_poly.pdbx_seq_one_letter_code
_entity_poly.pdbx_strand_id
1 'polypeptide(L)'
;MQYLYHFTSQKAAEKIVADGSILLGRFLSSNGVVMENSAVSLTTDKDPVGHGLPDGREITLKQAETLKYYTIINDRLHSINNIKCRITIAPTGLDIVSASEYYKNSPDLLRGLSIAAYFPVGFDGIGPTHEKDILIKSKASTWWYSFVPITVASNIISFGIDITGEGKHYEELSPPDFQQLCQYIHQ
;
A
#
# COMPACT_ATOMS: atom_id res chain seq x y z
N MET A 1 4.07 21.53 5.18
CA MET A 1 2.82 20.76 4.97
C MET A 1 3.19 19.28 4.97
N GLN A 2 2.51 18.44 5.74
CA GLN A 2 2.82 17.00 5.79
C GLN A 2 2.05 16.31 4.65
N TYR A 3 2.76 15.62 3.76
CA TYR A 3 2.16 14.80 2.70
C TYR A 3 1.81 13.42 3.24
N LEU A 4 0.86 12.76 2.58
CA LEU A 4 0.56 11.34 2.73
C LEU A 4 0.97 10.58 1.48
N TYR A 5 1.19 9.28 1.62
CA TYR A 5 1.64 8.40 0.57
C TYR A 5 0.69 7.22 0.42
N HIS A 6 0.42 6.83 -0.81
CA HIS A 6 -0.28 5.60 -1.14
C HIS A 6 0.62 4.75 -2.03
N PHE A 7 1.00 3.57 -1.53
CA PHE A 7 1.78 2.62 -2.31
C PHE A 7 0.86 1.67 -3.06
N THR A 8 1.17 1.43 -4.32
CA THR A 8 0.36 0.57 -5.17
C THR A 8 1.19 -0.06 -6.29
N SER A 9 0.59 -1.02 -6.99
CA SER A 9 1.21 -1.60 -8.19
C SER A 9 1.18 -0.60 -9.35
N GLN A 10 2.10 -0.74 -10.29
CA GLN A 10 2.12 0.10 -11.50
C GLN A 10 0.77 0.05 -12.24
N LYS A 11 0.21 -1.15 -12.44
CA LYS A 11 -1.09 -1.33 -13.11
C LYS A 11 -2.24 -0.61 -12.39
N ALA A 12 -2.22 -0.61 -11.06
CA ALA A 12 -3.22 0.11 -10.28
C ALA A 12 -3.03 1.64 -10.38
N ALA A 13 -1.79 2.12 -10.40
CA ALA A 13 -1.50 3.54 -10.62
C ALA A 13 -1.97 4.03 -12.00
N GLU A 14 -1.72 3.24 -13.06
CA GLU A 14 -2.23 3.49 -14.42
C GLU A 14 -3.76 3.59 -14.43
N LYS A 15 -4.44 2.72 -13.70
CA LYS A 15 -5.90 2.77 -13.55
C LYS A 15 -6.36 4.00 -12.76
N ILE A 16 -5.68 4.35 -11.67
CA ILE A 16 -5.99 5.53 -10.83
C ILE A 16 -5.93 6.82 -11.65
N VAL A 17 -4.88 7.00 -12.46
CA VAL A 17 -4.76 8.21 -13.30
C VAL A 17 -5.83 8.24 -14.39
N ALA A 18 -6.16 7.08 -14.99
CA ALA A 18 -7.21 6.98 -16.01
C ALA A 18 -8.62 7.24 -15.44
N ASP A 19 -8.93 6.68 -14.26
CA ASP A 19 -10.22 6.83 -13.58
C ASP A 19 -10.34 8.19 -12.87
N GLY A 20 -9.25 8.95 -12.74
CA GLY A 20 -9.21 10.25 -12.07
C GLY A 20 -9.31 10.20 -10.54
N SER A 21 -9.25 9.01 -9.93
CA SER A 21 -9.34 8.86 -8.47
C SER A 21 -8.73 7.56 -7.93
N ILE A 22 -8.34 7.59 -6.66
CA ILE A 22 -8.11 6.39 -5.84
C ILE A 22 -9.44 6.00 -5.21
N LEU A 23 -9.98 4.85 -5.62
CA LEU A 23 -11.23 4.31 -5.10
C LEU A 23 -11.04 3.68 -3.72
N LEU A 24 -12.13 3.62 -2.96
CA LEU A 24 -12.16 2.96 -1.65
C LEU A 24 -11.90 1.46 -1.80
N GLY A 25 -11.05 0.92 -0.94
CA GLY A 25 -10.72 -0.49 -0.90
C GLY A 25 -11.32 -1.21 0.31
N ARG A 26 -10.82 -2.43 0.51
CA ARG A 26 -11.14 -3.24 1.69
C ARG A 26 -10.47 -2.68 2.94
N PHE A 27 -11.17 -2.65 4.05
CA PHE A 27 -10.75 -2.06 5.31
C PHE A 27 -11.16 -2.92 6.50
N LEU A 28 -10.33 -2.97 7.54
CA LEU A 28 -10.67 -3.63 8.81
C LEU A 28 -11.23 -2.57 9.75
N SER A 29 -12.48 -2.69 10.17
CA SER A 29 -13.07 -1.76 11.13
C SER A 29 -12.51 -1.96 12.54
N SER A 30 -12.76 -0.98 13.42
CA SER A 30 -12.29 -1.03 14.81
C SER A 30 -12.95 -2.14 15.64
N ASN A 31 -14.08 -2.70 15.19
CA ASN A 31 -14.70 -3.89 15.78
C ASN A 31 -14.28 -5.21 15.12
N GLY A 32 -13.25 -5.21 14.26
CA GLY A 32 -12.69 -6.41 13.66
C GLY A 32 -13.46 -6.95 12.45
N VAL A 33 -14.43 -6.19 11.92
CA VAL A 33 -15.20 -6.57 10.73
C VAL A 33 -14.48 -6.09 9.47
N VAL A 34 -14.37 -6.96 8.48
CA VAL A 34 -13.84 -6.58 7.17
C VAL A 34 -14.95 -5.90 6.37
N MET A 35 -14.72 -4.65 5.97
CA MET A 35 -15.65 -3.85 5.18
C MET A 35 -15.07 -3.64 3.77
N GLU A 36 -15.89 -3.81 2.74
CA GLU A 36 -15.51 -3.56 1.35
C GLU A 36 -15.82 -2.11 0.95
N ASN A 37 -15.08 -1.57 -0.02
CA ASN A 37 -15.26 -0.20 -0.56
C ASN A 37 -15.42 0.87 0.53
N SER A 38 -14.57 0.81 1.57
CA SER A 38 -14.77 1.60 2.79
C SER A 38 -13.67 2.64 3.05
N ALA A 39 -12.41 2.35 2.74
CA ALA A 39 -11.33 3.29 3.01
C ALA A 39 -10.19 3.20 1.99
N VAL A 40 -9.47 4.31 1.80
CA VAL A 40 -8.12 4.33 1.20
C VAL A 40 -7.10 4.31 2.32
N SER A 41 -6.20 3.33 2.29
CA SER A 41 -5.06 3.25 3.22
C SER A 41 -3.92 4.16 2.74
N LEU A 42 -3.45 5.01 3.64
CA LEU A 42 -2.42 6.02 3.43
C LEU A 42 -1.34 5.89 4.50
N THR A 43 -0.13 6.38 4.22
CA THR A 43 0.94 6.43 5.21
C THR A 43 1.69 7.76 5.17
N THR A 44 2.22 8.21 6.30
CA THR A 44 3.16 9.34 6.35
C THR A 44 4.59 8.92 6.01
N ASP A 45 4.85 7.61 5.91
CA ASP A 45 6.18 7.08 5.62
C ASP A 45 6.45 7.03 4.12
N LYS A 46 7.67 7.44 3.74
CA LYS A 46 8.16 7.37 2.36
C LYS A 46 8.73 5.99 2.02
N ASP A 47 9.06 5.20 3.04
CA ASP A 47 9.60 3.85 2.91
C ASP A 47 8.46 2.81 2.93
N PRO A 48 8.29 2.02 1.85
CA PRO A 48 7.22 1.02 1.78
C PRO A 48 7.43 -0.17 2.72
N VAL A 49 8.63 -0.41 3.23
CA VAL A 49 8.91 -1.54 4.13
C VAL A 49 8.08 -1.41 5.40
N GLY A 50 7.57 -2.53 5.93
CA GLY A 50 6.78 -2.50 7.17
C GLY A 50 5.39 -1.88 7.01
N HIS A 51 4.82 -1.92 5.81
CA HIS A 51 3.44 -1.50 5.49
C HIS A 51 2.55 -2.63 4.96
N GLY A 52 2.96 -3.88 5.05
CA GLY A 52 2.15 -5.04 4.67
C GLY A 52 1.89 -5.11 3.17
N LEU A 53 2.72 -4.42 2.40
CA LEU A 53 2.64 -4.36 0.95
C LEU A 53 3.36 -5.55 0.34
N PRO A 54 2.71 -6.33 -0.53
CA PRO A 54 3.37 -7.24 -1.44
C PRO A 54 4.47 -6.54 -2.24
N ASP A 55 5.63 -7.19 -2.39
CA ASP A 55 6.86 -6.56 -2.91
C ASP A 55 7.45 -7.27 -4.14
N GLY A 56 6.71 -8.21 -4.75
CA GLY A 56 7.19 -8.93 -5.93
C GLY A 56 7.99 -10.19 -5.64
N ARG A 57 8.21 -10.54 -4.36
CA ARG A 57 8.93 -11.77 -3.98
C ARG A 57 8.23 -13.02 -4.52
N GLU A 58 9.03 -14.07 -4.71
CA GLU A 58 8.53 -15.43 -4.95
C GLU A 58 7.69 -15.90 -3.75
N ILE A 59 6.58 -16.58 -4.02
CA ILE A 59 5.62 -17.05 -3.01
C ILE A 59 5.21 -18.49 -3.26
N THR A 60 4.74 -19.15 -2.20
CA THR A 60 4.15 -20.49 -2.30
C THR A 60 2.72 -20.45 -2.82
N LEU A 61 2.19 -21.61 -3.23
CA LEU A 61 0.78 -21.74 -3.63
C LEU A 61 -0.19 -21.31 -2.52
N LYS A 62 0.05 -21.72 -1.27
CA LYS A 62 -0.77 -21.34 -0.10
C LYS A 62 -0.81 -19.82 0.12
N GLN A 63 0.33 -19.16 -0.06
CA GLN A 63 0.43 -17.70 0.04
C GLN A 63 -0.29 -17.01 -1.13
N ALA A 64 -0.18 -17.57 -2.34
CA ALA A 64 -0.90 -17.09 -3.51
C ALA A 64 -2.43 -17.19 -3.35
N GLU A 65 -2.92 -18.31 -2.80
CA GLU A 65 -4.33 -18.50 -2.44
C GLU A 65 -4.82 -17.46 -1.42
N THR A 66 -3.98 -17.13 -0.44
CA THR A 66 -4.29 -16.12 0.58
C THR A 66 -4.33 -14.70 -0.01
N LEU A 67 -3.36 -14.37 -0.86
CA LEU A 67 -3.27 -13.06 -1.51
C LEU A 67 -4.34 -12.83 -2.59
N LYS A 68 -4.91 -13.91 -3.15
CA LYS A 68 -5.87 -13.93 -4.28
C LYS A 68 -5.34 -13.35 -5.60
N TYR A 69 -4.23 -12.64 -5.58
CA TYR A 69 -3.61 -12.03 -6.75
C TYR A 69 -2.10 -12.27 -6.73
N TYR A 70 -1.61 -12.85 -7.81
CA TYR A 70 -0.20 -13.18 -8.03
C TYR A 70 0.13 -13.08 -9.52
N THR A 71 1.41 -13.13 -9.85
CA THR A 71 1.91 -13.25 -11.21
C THR A 71 2.79 -14.49 -11.36
N ILE A 72 2.98 -14.97 -12.58
CA ILE A 72 3.84 -16.11 -12.88
C ILE A 72 5.03 -15.59 -13.71
N ILE A 73 6.24 -15.77 -13.19
CA ILE A 73 7.49 -15.38 -13.86
C ILE A 73 8.40 -16.61 -13.86
N ASN A 74 8.83 -17.05 -15.04
CA ASN A 74 9.68 -18.24 -15.20
C ASN A 74 9.12 -19.48 -14.46
N ASP A 75 7.82 -19.76 -14.63
CA ASP A 75 7.09 -20.86 -13.98
C ASP A 75 7.04 -20.82 -12.44
N ARG A 76 7.40 -19.70 -11.82
CA ARG A 76 7.31 -19.48 -10.38
C ARG A 76 6.23 -18.47 -10.04
N LEU A 77 5.59 -18.65 -8.88
CA LEU A 77 4.58 -17.74 -8.36
C LEU A 77 5.25 -16.56 -7.68
N HIS A 78 4.85 -15.34 -8.03
CA HIS A 78 5.33 -14.11 -7.43
C HIS A 78 4.15 -13.27 -6.93
N SER A 79 4.32 -12.62 -5.79
CA SER A 79 3.35 -11.63 -5.32
C SER A 79 3.33 -10.42 -6.27
N ILE A 80 2.22 -9.70 -6.35
CA ILE A 80 2.21 -8.41 -7.06
C ILE A 80 3.16 -7.45 -6.34
N ASN A 81 3.95 -6.67 -7.07
CA ASN A 81 4.79 -5.65 -6.45
C ASN A 81 3.98 -4.34 -6.29
N ASN A 82 3.47 -4.11 -5.08
CA ASN A 82 2.75 -2.90 -4.68
C ASN A 82 3.66 -1.78 -4.18
N ILE A 83 4.98 -1.97 -4.21
CA ILE A 83 5.95 -0.94 -3.84
C ILE A 83 6.48 -0.19 -5.07
N LYS A 84 6.18 -0.67 -6.29
CA LYS A 84 6.60 -0.04 -7.56
C LYS A 84 6.12 1.39 -7.75
N CYS A 85 4.93 1.74 -7.25
CA CYS A 85 4.43 3.10 -7.37
C CYS A 85 4.12 3.68 -5.99
N ARG A 86 4.58 4.91 -5.76
CA ARG A 86 4.24 5.72 -4.59
C ARG A 86 3.53 6.98 -5.06
N ILE A 87 2.27 7.11 -4.69
CA ILE A 87 1.48 8.31 -4.98
C ILE A 87 1.63 9.29 -3.81
N THR A 88 2.08 10.51 -4.09
CA THR A 88 2.16 11.59 -3.09
C THR A 88 0.86 12.38 -3.07
N ILE A 89 0.27 12.53 -1.88
CA ILE A 89 -1.05 13.09 -1.68
C ILE A 89 -0.96 14.32 -0.75
N ALA A 90 -1.58 15.41 -1.19
CA ALA A 90 -1.88 16.56 -0.35
C ALA A 90 -3.20 16.28 0.42
N PRO A 91 -3.15 16.22 1.76
CA PRO A 91 -4.33 15.88 2.57
C PRO A 91 -5.35 17.02 2.69
N THR A 92 -5.03 18.22 2.20
CA THR A 92 -5.92 19.39 2.30
C THR A 92 -7.28 19.08 1.69
N GLY A 93 -8.34 19.25 2.49
CA GLY A 93 -9.72 18.99 2.07
C GLY A 93 -10.15 17.53 2.09
N LEU A 94 -9.28 16.60 2.54
CA LEU A 94 -9.65 15.21 2.80
C LEU A 94 -10.06 15.03 4.27
N ASP A 95 -11.08 14.21 4.50
CA ASP A 95 -11.41 13.69 5.83
C ASP A 95 -10.52 12.49 6.14
N ILE A 96 -9.43 12.74 6.88
CA ILE A 96 -8.41 11.75 7.21
C ILE A 96 -8.38 11.45 8.70
N VAL A 97 -8.29 10.16 9.03
CA VAL A 97 -8.12 9.70 10.42
C VAL A 97 -6.81 8.92 10.53
N SER A 98 -6.08 9.11 11.63
CA SER A 98 -4.91 8.26 11.92
C SER A 98 -5.35 6.88 12.41
N ALA A 99 -4.57 5.84 12.13
CA ALA A 99 -4.87 4.50 12.64
C ALA A 99 -4.87 4.48 14.18
N SER A 100 -3.97 5.22 14.83
CA SER A 100 -3.93 5.33 16.29
C SER A 100 -5.23 5.90 16.87
N GLU A 101 -5.84 6.89 16.19
CA GLU A 101 -7.13 7.44 16.60
C GLU A 101 -8.28 6.47 16.31
N TYR A 102 -8.31 5.88 15.12
CA TYR A 102 -9.39 4.98 14.70
C TYR A 102 -9.48 3.71 15.56
N TYR A 103 -8.33 3.12 15.91
CA TYR A 103 -8.24 1.91 16.73
C TYR A 103 -7.98 2.19 18.22
N LYS A 104 -8.20 3.41 18.71
CA LYS A 104 -7.90 3.78 20.11
C LYS A 104 -8.52 2.85 21.17
N ASN A 105 -9.68 2.27 20.86
CA ASN A 105 -10.41 1.34 21.74
C ASN A 105 -10.13 -0.14 21.43
N SER A 106 -9.27 -0.43 20.45
CA SER A 106 -8.97 -1.78 19.95
C SER A 106 -7.45 -1.97 19.82
N PRO A 107 -6.69 -1.90 20.92
CA PRO A 107 -5.22 -1.93 20.90
C PRO A 107 -4.65 -3.21 20.28
N ASP A 108 -5.36 -4.33 20.39
CA ASP A 108 -4.95 -5.60 19.77
C ASP A 108 -4.98 -5.52 18.24
N LEU A 109 -5.96 -4.82 17.65
CA LEU A 109 -6.01 -4.60 16.21
C LEU A 109 -4.88 -3.67 15.75
N LEU A 110 -4.60 -2.61 16.51
CA LEU A 110 -3.50 -1.69 16.23
C LEU A 110 -2.13 -2.40 16.32
N ARG A 111 -1.97 -3.32 17.28
CA ARG A 111 -0.81 -4.20 17.39
C ARG A 111 -0.74 -5.18 16.23
N GLY A 112 -1.86 -5.78 15.84
CA GLY A 112 -1.97 -6.67 14.68
C GLY A 112 -1.50 -5.99 13.40
N LEU A 113 -1.92 -4.74 13.18
CA LEU A 113 -1.45 -3.91 12.06
C LEU A 113 0.08 -3.73 12.07
N SER A 114 0.68 -3.50 13.25
CA SER A 114 2.13 -3.32 13.37
C SER A 114 2.92 -4.56 12.95
N ILE A 115 2.39 -5.76 13.25
CA ILE A 115 3.08 -7.03 12.99
C ILE A 115 2.83 -7.48 11.55
N ALA A 116 1.56 -7.51 11.13
CA ALA A 116 1.17 -7.94 9.78
C ALA A 116 1.87 -7.11 8.70
N ALA A 117 2.21 -5.86 9.01
CA ALA A 117 2.89 -4.99 8.07
C ALA A 117 4.32 -5.47 7.67
N TYR A 118 4.94 -6.38 8.43
CA TYR A 118 6.22 -6.99 8.05
C TYR A 118 6.07 -8.34 7.34
N PHE A 119 4.84 -8.87 7.27
CA PHE A 119 4.55 -10.19 6.73
C PHE A 119 3.43 -10.12 5.67
N PRO A 120 3.69 -9.44 4.54
CA PRO A 120 2.67 -9.19 3.51
C PRO A 120 2.11 -10.48 2.87
N VAL A 121 2.84 -11.60 3.01
CA VAL A 121 2.49 -12.92 2.47
C VAL A 121 2.16 -13.94 3.57
N GLY A 122 1.93 -13.48 4.81
CA GLY A 122 1.68 -14.33 5.97
C GLY A 122 2.96 -14.86 6.65
N PHE A 123 2.76 -15.64 7.71
CA PHE A 123 3.82 -16.17 8.59
C PHE A 123 4.40 -17.51 8.13
N ASP A 124 3.81 -18.13 7.11
CA ASP A 124 4.26 -19.42 6.60
C ASP A 124 5.71 -19.33 6.10
N GLY A 125 6.62 -20.09 6.73
CA GLY A 125 8.05 -20.10 6.41
C GLY A 125 8.94 -19.28 7.36
N ILE A 126 8.35 -18.63 8.37
CA ILE A 126 9.09 -17.91 9.40
C ILE A 126 9.39 -18.88 10.54
N GLY A 127 10.64 -19.33 10.65
CA GLY A 127 11.05 -20.20 11.76
C GLY A 127 10.86 -19.51 13.12
N PRO A 128 10.72 -20.29 14.23
CA PRO A 128 10.47 -19.77 15.58
C PRO A 128 11.56 -18.84 16.13
N THR A 129 12.71 -18.73 15.46
CA THR A 129 13.79 -17.78 15.75
C THR A 129 13.53 -16.38 15.19
N HIS A 130 12.90 -16.27 14.01
CA HIS A 130 12.66 -14.97 13.37
C HIS A 130 11.59 -14.13 14.10
N GLU A 131 10.62 -14.74 14.77
CA GLU A 131 9.65 -14.00 15.59
C GLU A 131 10.30 -13.28 16.80
N LYS A 132 11.46 -13.76 17.27
CA LYS A 132 12.20 -13.18 18.40
C LYS A 132 13.29 -12.19 17.99
N ASP A 133 13.80 -12.31 16.77
CA ASP A 133 14.93 -11.51 16.26
C ASP A 133 14.50 -10.21 15.55
N ILE A 134 13.21 -10.07 15.18
CA ILE A 134 12.75 -8.84 14.55
C ILE A 134 12.49 -7.80 15.63
N LEU A 135 13.43 -6.86 15.78
CA LEU A 135 13.17 -5.54 16.34
C LEU A 135 12.13 -4.83 15.45
N ILE A 136 10.86 -5.25 15.56
CA ILE A 136 9.72 -4.68 14.83
C ILE A 136 9.52 -3.26 15.37
N LYS A 137 10.00 -2.26 14.63
CA LYS A 137 9.59 -0.88 14.87
C LYS A 137 8.16 -0.76 14.39
N SER A 138 7.22 -0.55 15.32
CA SER A 138 5.82 -0.36 14.94
C SER A 138 5.71 0.84 13.98
N LYS A 139 5.17 0.59 12.79
CA LYS A 139 4.73 1.62 11.84
C LYS A 139 3.23 1.93 11.99
N ALA A 140 2.57 1.49 13.06
CA ALA A 140 1.13 1.75 13.25
C ALA A 140 0.80 3.25 13.28
N SER A 141 1.68 4.07 13.83
CA SER A 141 1.50 5.53 13.88
C SER A 141 1.67 6.24 12.54
N THR A 142 2.22 5.57 11.52
CA THR A 142 2.36 6.14 10.19
C THR A 142 1.12 5.93 9.34
N TRP A 143 0.19 5.05 9.73
CA TRP A 143 -1.02 4.74 8.97
C TRP A 143 -2.13 5.78 9.16
N TRP A 144 -2.78 6.10 8.05
CA TRP A 144 -3.92 7.01 7.94
C TRP A 144 -4.96 6.41 7.00
N TYR A 145 -6.21 6.83 7.15
CA TYR A 145 -7.32 6.38 6.33
C TYR A 145 -8.12 7.57 5.83
N SER A 146 -8.49 7.53 4.55
CA SER A 146 -9.53 8.38 3.97
C SER A 146 -10.78 7.55 3.75
N PHE A 147 -11.93 7.98 4.28
CA PHE A 147 -13.22 7.32 4.05
C PHE A 147 -13.96 7.86 2.82
N VAL A 148 -13.30 8.72 2.05
CA VAL A 148 -13.75 9.20 0.75
C VAL A 148 -12.70 8.89 -0.32
N PRO A 149 -13.11 8.69 -1.60
CA PRO A 149 -12.17 8.56 -2.70
C PRO A 149 -11.23 9.77 -2.79
N ILE A 150 -10.01 9.55 -3.27
CA ILE A 150 -9.01 10.62 -3.41
C ILE A 150 -8.93 11.02 -4.88
N THR A 151 -9.34 12.25 -5.19
CA THR A 151 -9.37 12.76 -6.56
C THR A 151 -7.97 13.17 -7.03
N VAL A 152 -7.58 12.71 -8.22
CA VAL A 152 -6.25 12.97 -8.80
C VAL A 152 -6.01 14.48 -8.95
N ALA A 153 -6.96 15.19 -9.55
CA ALA A 153 -6.80 16.61 -9.91
C ALA A 153 -6.66 17.56 -8.71
N SER A 154 -7.18 17.19 -7.54
CA SER A 154 -7.20 18.07 -6.35
C SER A 154 -6.25 17.62 -5.25
N ASN A 155 -5.92 16.33 -5.17
CA ASN A 155 -5.21 15.79 -4.02
C ASN A 155 -3.90 15.10 -4.37
N ILE A 156 -3.69 14.65 -5.61
CA ILE A 156 -2.45 13.97 -5.98
C ILE A 156 -1.43 14.98 -6.49
N ILE A 157 -0.26 14.98 -5.86
CA ILE A 157 0.87 15.85 -6.22
C ILE A 157 1.77 15.16 -7.24
N SER A 158 2.05 13.87 -7.05
CA SER A 158 2.92 13.12 -7.94
C SER A 158 2.68 11.62 -7.89
N PHE A 159 3.10 10.95 -8.97
CA PHE A 159 3.27 9.51 -9.07
C PHE A 159 4.77 9.21 -9.11
N GLY A 160 5.31 8.71 -8.02
CA GLY A 160 6.65 8.17 -7.96
C GLY A 160 6.68 6.77 -8.56
N ILE A 161 7.58 6.52 -9.52
CA ILE A 161 7.81 5.20 -10.10
C ILE A 161 9.19 4.70 -9.67
N ASP A 162 9.24 3.50 -9.12
CA ASP A 162 10.50 2.81 -8.87
C ASP A 162 10.80 1.81 -10.00
N ILE A 163 11.77 2.19 -10.83
CA ILE A 163 12.26 1.38 -11.96
C ILE A 163 13.11 0.18 -11.50
N THR A 164 13.66 0.22 -10.28
CA THR A 164 14.47 -0.86 -9.71
C THR A 164 13.62 -1.93 -9.04
N GLY A 165 12.46 -1.53 -8.51
CA GLY A 165 11.53 -2.40 -7.78
C GLY A 165 11.93 -2.66 -6.31
N GLU A 166 12.91 -1.91 -5.77
CA GLU A 166 13.40 -2.05 -4.38
C GLU A 166 12.68 -1.18 -3.35
N GLY A 167 11.80 -0.28 -3.78
CA GLY A 167 11.11 0.71 -2.95
C GLY A 167 11.98 1.87 -2.45
N LYS A 168 13.14 2.12 -3.05
CA LYS A 168 14.13 3.09 -2.52
C LYS A 168 14.29 4.36 -3.34
N HIS A 169 14.13 4.26 -4.66
CA HIS A 169 14.37 5.35 -5.59
C HIS A 169 13.15 5.53 -6.49
N TYR A 170 12.40 6.61 -6.23
CA TYR A 170 11.23 6.96 -7.01
C TYR A 170 11.55 8.15 -7.91
N GLU A 171 11.28 7.99 -9.20
CA GLU A 171 11.20 9.11 -10.13
C GLU A 171 9.79 9.69 -10.07
N GLU A 172 9.68 10.95 -9.65
CA GLU A 172 8.40 11.61 -9.38
C GLU A 172 7.89 12.29 -10.65
N LEU A 173 6.72 11.88 -11.13
CA LEU A 173 6.04 12.48 -12.27
C LEU A 173 4.79 13.23 -11.80
N SER A 174 4.51 14.37 -12.44
CA SER A 174 3.20 15.03 -12.24
C SER A 174 2.07 14.15 -12.80
N PRO A 175 0.81 14.30 -12.35
CA PRO A 175 -0.29 13.51 -12.90
C PRO A 175 -0.41 13.57 -14.43
N PRO A 176 -0.29 14.74 -15.10
CA PRO A 176 -0.27 14.79 -16.56
C PRO A 176 0.92 14.05 -17.20
N ASP A 177 2.13 14.16 -16.65
CA ASP A 177 3.31 13.48 -17.20
C ASP A 177 3.21 11.96 -17.02
N PHE A 178 2.72 11.52 -15.87
CA PHE A 178 2.44 10.11 -15.61
C PHE A 178 1.38 9.57 -16.58
N GLN A 179 0.31 10.34 -16.85
CA GLN A 179 -0.71 9.96 -17.83
C GLN A 179 -0.11 9.81 -19.24
N GLN A 180 0.76 10.72 -19.66
CA GLN A 180 1.47 10.62 -20.95
C GLN A 180 2.38 9.39 -21.01
N LEU A 181 3.12 9.10 -19.93
CA LEU A 181 3.94 7.88 -19.85
C LEU A 181 3.08 6.61 -20.00
N CYS A 182 1.93 6.55 -19.31
CA CYS A 182 1.01 5.42 -19.43
C CYS A 182 0.54 5.23 -20.88
N GLN A 183 0.22 6.33 -21.58
CA GLN A 183 -0.19 6.28 -22.99
C GLN A 183 0.94 5.80 -23.92
N TYR A 184 2.19 6.07 -23.59
CA TYR A 184 3.35 5.61 -24.36
C TYR A 184 3.63 4.11 -24.17
N ILE A 185 3.49 3.59 -22.94
CA ILE A 185 3.73 2.18 -22.61
C ILE A 185 2.75 1.23 -23.34
N HIS A 186 1.53 1.70 -23.61
CA HIS A 186 0.45 0.88 -24.21
C HIS A 186 0.29 1.08 -25.73
N GLN A 187 1.23 1.76 -26.39
CA GLN A 187 1.32 1.86 -27.87
C GLN A 187 2.11 0.70 -28.46
#